data_AF-A0A396IMP9-F1
#
_entry.id   AF-A0A396IMP9-F1
#
_cell.length_a   1.000
_cell.length_b   1.000
_cell.length_c   1.000
_cell.angle_alpha   90.00
_cell.angle_beta   90.00
_cell.angle_gamma   90.00
#
_symmetry.space_group_name_H-M   'P 1'
#
loop_
_entity.id
_entity.type
_entity.pdbx_description
1 polymer ?
#
loop_
_entity_poly.entity_id
_entity_poly.type
_entity_poly.pdbx_seq_one_letter_code
_entity_poly.pdbx_strand_id
1 'polypeptide(L)'
;MFAAGKDTSSNDIPNLPYLQTVIKETFRLHPSTPLSLPRIASESCEIFGYHVPKSSTLLVNVWAIARDPKEWVDPLGFKPERFLLGGEKCDVDVKGNDFEVIPFGAGRRICVGMSLGLRMVQLLTATLAHSFDWELENGLNAEKKNKDEGYGLTLQRIVPLSVHPKPRLSPHVFSTCF
;
A
#
# COMPACT_ATOMS: atom_id res chain seq x y z
N MET A 1 -5.85 12.99 16.22
CA MET A 1 -5.83 12.05 17.35
C MET A 1 -7.27 11.60 17.56
N PHE A 2 -7.54 10.29 17.59
CA PHE A 2 -8.89 9.80 17.89
C PHE A 2 -9.28 10.22 19.31
N ALA A 3 -10.55 10.59 19.52
CA ALA A 3 -11.06 10.84 20.87
C ALA A 3 -10.95 9.54 21.69
N ALA A 4 -10.41 9.63 22.91
CA ALA A 4 -10.26 8.47 23.78
C ALA A 4 -11.64 7.84 24.05
N GLY A 5 -11.78 6.54 23.76
CA GLY A 5 -12.99 5.76 24.05
C GLY A 5 -14.07 5.73 22.95
N LYS A 6 -13.76 6.06 21.69
CA LYS A 6 -14.71 5.99 20.57
C LYS A 6 -14.20 5.11 19.43
N ASP A 7 -15.09 4.35 18.82
CA ASP A 7 -14.79 3.58 17.60
C ASP A 7 -14.33 4.48 16.43
N THR A 8 -13.39 3.95 15.66
CA THR A 8 -12.92 4.59 14.42
C THR A 8 -14.03 4.55 13.37
N SER A 9 -14.38 5.71 12.81
CA SER A 9 -15.35 5.81 11.72
C SER A 9 -14.69 6.24 10.42
N SER A 10 -15.37 5.99 9.30
CA SER A 10 -14.87 6.45 7.99
C SER A 10 -14.77 7.98 7.86
N ASN A 11 -15.52 8.72 8.69
CA ASN A 11 -15.50 10.19 8.67
C ASN A 11 -14.24 10.76 9.35
N ASP A 12 -13.52 9.94 10.12
CA ASP A 12 -12.29 10.37 10.78
C ASP A 12 -11.09 10.33 9.83
N ILE A 13 -11.12 9.49 8.78
CA ILE A 13 -10.00 9.25 7.86
C ILE A 13 -9.43 10.53 7.21
N PRO A 14 -10.23 11.49 6.73
CA PRO A 14 -9.71 12.74 6.17
C PRO A 14 -8.84 13.54 7.17
N ASN A 15 -9.09 13.38 8.47
CA ASN A 15 -8.37 14.08 9.55
C ASN A 15 -7.13 13.32 10.05
N LEU A 16 -6.72 12.25 9.35
CA LEU A 16 -5.56 11.42 9.70
C LEU A 16 -4.51 11.46 8.57
N PRO A 17 -3.92 12.63 8.29
CA PRO A 17 -3.00 12.79 7.15
C PRO A 17 -1.80 11.85 7.24
N TYR A 18 -1.23 11.67 8.43
CA TYR A 18 -0.08 10.77 8.61
C TYR A 18 -0.43 9.30 8.29
N LEU A 19 -1.61 8.81 8.71
CA LEU A 19 -2.08 7.47 8.34
C LEU A 19 -2.19 7.31 6.82
N GLN A 20 -2.73 8.32 6.13
CA GLN A 20 -2.84 8.29 4.67
C GLN A 20 -1.45 8.19 4.02
N THR A 21 -0.45 8.93 4.54
CA THR A 21 0.93 8.82 4.04
C THR A 21 1.58 7.46 4.29
N VAL A 22 1.32 6.86 5.46
CA VAL A 22 1.77 5.49 5.79
C VAL A 22 1.20 4.47 4.80
N ILE A 23 -0.07 4.63 4.45
CA ILE A 23 -0.75 3.74 3.49
C ILE A 23 -0.22 3.95 2.07
N LYS A 24 -0.01 5.20 1.64
CA LYS A 24 0.62 5.49 0.33
C LYS A 24 2.03 4.86 0.24
N GLU A 25 2.85 5.04 1.27
CA GLU A 25 4.21 4.46 1.30
C GLU A 25 4.19 2.93 1.35
N THR A 26 3.21 2.35 2.05
CA THR A 26 2.98 0.90 2.05
C THR A 26 2.63 0.41 0.65
N PHE A 27 1.75 1.10 -0.09
CA PHE A 27 1.43 0.72 -1.46
C PHE A 27 2.58 0.90 -2.44
N ARG A 28 3.44 1.91 -2.24
CA ARG A 28 4.64 2.13 -3.05
C ARG A 28 5.62 0.96 -2.89
N LEU A 29 5.95 0.61 -1.65
CA LEU A 29 6.91 -0.46 -1.38
C LEU A 29 6.30 -1.85 -1.57
N HIS A 30 5.05 -2.05 -1.20
CA HIS A 30 4.40 -3.36 -1.18
C HIS A 30 3.12 -3.36 -2.01
N PRO A 31 3.20 -3.10 -3.34
CA PRO A 31 2.03 -3.13 -4.20
C PRO A 31 1.46 -4.55 -4.24
N SER A 32 0.13 -4.67 -4.19
CA SER A 32 -0.52 -5.99 -4.18
C SER A 32 -0.15 -6.84 -5.39
N THR A 33 0.05 -6.22 -6.56
CA THR A 33 0.52 -6.89 -7.79
C THR A 33 1.85 -6.26 -8.23
N PRO A 34 3.00 -6.91 -8.03
CA PRO A 34 4.32 -6.34 -8.33
C PRO A 34 4.56 -6.20 -9.84
N LEU A 35 3.94 -7.08 -10.64
CA LEU A 35 3.75 -6.93 -12.08
C LEU A 35 2.26 -6.70 -12.34
N SER A 36 1.91 -5.90 -13.35
CA SER A 36 0.52 -5.79 -13.78
C SER A 36 -0.01 -7.14 -14.25
N LEU A 37 -1.34 -7.29 -14.27
CA LEU A 37 -1.94 -8.40 -14.99
C LEU A 37 -1.50 -8.40 -16.47
N PRO A 38 -1.32 -9.58 -17.09
CA PRO A 38 -0.95 -9.70 -18.49
C PRO A 38 -1.90 -8.90 -19.39
N ARG A 39 -1.33 -8.09 -20.28
CA ARG A 39 -2.05 -7.41 -21.36
C ARG A 39 -1.56 -7.94 -22.70
N ILE A 40 -2.43 -8.03 -23.68
CA ILE A 40 -2.07 -8.46 -25.04
C ILE A 40 -2.09 -7.23 -25.96
N ALA A 41 -1.01 -7.01 -26.70
CA ALA A 41 -0.95 -5.95 -27.70
C ALA A 41 -1.98 -6.20 -28.81
N SER A 42 -2.92 -5.27 -29.01
CA SER A 42 -3.98 -5.40 -30.02
C SER A 42 -3.46 -5.21 -31.45
N GLU A 43 -2.37 -4.48 -31.59
CA GLU A 43 -1.67 -4.17 -32.83
C GLU A 43 -0.17 -4.04 -32.55
N SER A 44 0.64 -4.09 -33.61
CA SER A 44 2.07 -3.82 -33.45
C SER A 44 2.27 -2.34 -33.15
N CYS A 45 3.14 -2.02 -32.20
CA CYS A 45 3.45 -0.65 -31.81
C CYS A 45 4.94 -0.46 -31.56
N GLU A 46 5.33 0.76 -31.25
CA GLU A 46 6.69 1.09 -30.83
C GLU A 46 6.66 1.69 -29.42
N ILE A 47 7.54 1.21 -28.55
CA ILE A 47 7.69 1.72 -27.18
C ILE A 47 9.17 2.04 -26.96
N PHE A 48 9.50 3.31 -26.73
CA PHE A 48 10.89 3.78 -26.55
C PHE A 48 11.86 3.34 -27.67
N GLY A 49 11.41 3.35 -28.94
CA GLY A 49 12.23 2.89 -30.07
C GLY A 49 12.21 1.38 -30.30
N TYR A 50 11.55 0.60 -29.43
CA TYR A 50 11.46 -0.86 -29.55
C TYR A 50 10.15 -1.26 -30.25
N HIS A 51 10.27 -2.04 -31.32
CA HIS A 51 9.12 -2.64 -31.97
C HIS A 51 8.50 -3.75 -31.10
N VAL A 52 7.22 -3.60 -30.79
CA VAL A 52 6.40 -4.57 -30.06
C VAL A 52 5.39 -5.17 -31.03
N PRO A 53 5.51 -6.45 -31.39
CA PRO A 53 4.56 -7.10 -32.29
C PRO A 53 3.13 -7.18 -31.72
N LYS A 54 2.14 -7.20 -32.61
CA LYS A 54 0.78 -7.60 -32.27
C LYS A 54 0.79 -8.95 -31.54
N SER A 55 -0.11 -9.09 -30.58
CA SER A 55 -0.27 -10.28 -29.73
C SER A 55 0.84 -10.52 -28.71
N SER A 56 1.85 -9.64 -28.59
CA SER A 56 2.82 -9.72 -27.50
C SER A 56 2.14 -9.58 -26.12
N THR A 57 2.64 -10.36 -25.15
CA THR A 57 2.23 -10.22 -23.75
C THR A 57 3.04 -9.12 -23.08
N LEU A 58 2.34 -8.16 -22.48
CA LEU A 58 2.90 -7.00 -21.83
C LEU A 58 2.62 -7.06 -20.33
N LEU A 59 3.67 -6.85 -19.54
CA LEU A 59 3.64 -6.77 -18.08
C LEU A 59 4.31 -5.47 -17.67
N VAL A 60 3.59 -4.62 -16.95
CA VAL A 60 4.15 -3.38 -16.37
C VAL A 60 4.79 -3.74 -15.04
N ASN A 61 6.06 -3.38 -14.86
CA ASN A 61 6.78 -3.65 -13.62
C ASN A 61 6.50 -2.57 -12.56
N VAL A 62 5.36 -2.70 -11.89
CA VAL A 62 4.90 -1.77 -10.85
C VAL A 62 5.90 -1.68 -9.70
N TRP A 63 6.49 -2.81 -9.30
CA TRP A 63 7.47 -2.89 -8.22
C TRP A 63 8.74 -2.08 -8.52
N ALA A 64 9.24 -2.16 -9.75
CA ALA A 64 10.45 -1.44 -10.16
C ALA A 64 10.21 0.06 -10.31
N ILE A 65 9.08 0.45 -10.91
CA ILE A 65 8.69 1.87 -11.07
C ILE A 65 8.66 2.57 -9.71
N ALA A 66 8.01 1.94 -8.72
CA ALA A 66 7.88 2.48 -7.37
C ALA A 66 9.20 2.54 -6.58
N ARG A 67 10.31 2.04 -7.15
CA ARG A 67 11.66 2.00 -6.56
C ARG A 67 12.73 2.63 -7.46
N ASP A 68 12.33 3.31 -8.53
CA ASP A 68 13.30 3.95 -9.42
C ASP A 68 14.06 5.05 -8.66
N PRO A 69 15.40 4.95 -8.50
CA PRO A 69 16.19 5.98 -7.81
C PRO A 69 16.19 7.34 -8.52
N LYS A 70 15.72 7.42 -9.77
CA LYS A 70 15.50 8.70 -10.47
C LYS A 70 14.25 9.43 -9.97
N GLU A 71 13.28 8.68 -9.48
CA GLU A 71 11.99 9.22 -9.01
C GLU A 71 11.88 9.29 -7.49
N TRP A 72 12.64 8.46 -6.77
CA TRP A 72 12.54 8.32 -5.32
C TRP A 72 13.91 8.41 -4.63
N VAL A 73 14.07 9.40 -3.76
CA VAL A 73 15.21 9.47 -2.84
C VAL A 73 15.09 8.36 -1.80
N ASP A 74 16.18 7.59 -1.63
CA ASP A 74 16.23 6.38 -0.80
C ASP A 74 15.04 5.44 -1.10
N PRO A 75 15.03 4.82 -2.30
CA PRO A 75 13.85 4.15 -2.85
C PRO A 75 13.44 2.91 -2.04
N LEU A 76 14.35 2.32 -1.26
CA LEU A 76 14.09 1.13 -0.46
C LEU A 76 13.66 1.47 0.97
N GLY A 77 13.89 2.70 1.44
CA GLY A 77 13.47 3.17 2.75
C GLY A 77 11.96 3.36 2.84
N PHE A 78 11.35 2.88 3.93
CA PHE A 78 9.95 3.17 4.28
C PHE A 78 9.88 4.54 4.96
N LYS A 79 9.46 5.57 4.20
CA LYS A 79 9.42 6.97 4.64
C LYS A 79 8.07 7.62 4.29
N PRO A 80 7.03 7.46 5.13
CA PRO A 80 5.73 8.11 4.92
C PRO A 80 5.83 9.62 4.71
N GLU A 81 6.82 10.26 5.33
CA GLU A 81 7.04 11.70 5.29
C GLU A 81 7.20 12.26 3.88
N ARG A 82 7.59 11.42 2.90
CA ARG A 82 7.67 11.85 1.50
C ARG A 82 6.33 12.31 0.93
N PHE A 83 5.21 11.83 1.47
CA PHE A 83 3.86 12.22 1.05
C PHE A 83 3.21 13.27 1.95
N LEU A 84 3.89 13.76 2.99
CA LEU A 84 3.37 14.84 3.83
C LEU A 84 3.49 16.19 3.12
N LEU A 85 2.74 17.17 3.60
CA LEU A 85 2.86 18.56 3.12
C LEU A 85 4.32 19.04 3.26
N GLY A 86 4.92 19.51 2.17
CA GLY A 86 6.33 19.91 2.12
C GLY A 86 7.33 18.76 1.95
N GLY A 87 6.84 17.51 1.84
CA GLY A 87 7.64 16.34 1.49
C GLY A 87 7.95 16.25 -0.01
N GLU A 88 8.85 15.32 -0.36
CA GLU A 88 9.36 15.07 -1.73
C GLU A 88 8.25 14.89 -2.78
N LYS A 89 7.17 14.19 -2.43
CA LYS A 89 6.07 13.78 -3.30
C LYS A 89 4.71 14.11 -2.66
N CYS A 90 4.57 15.33 -2.11
CA CYS A 90 3.36 15.73 -1.37
C CYS A 90 2.07 15.74 -2.21
N ASP A 91 2.19 16.04 -3.51
CA ASP A 91 1.04 16.16 -4.43
C ASP A 91 0.72 14.85 -5.17
N VAL A 92 1.52 13.81 -4.97
CA VAL A 92 1.37 12.51 -5.64
C VAL A 92 0.29 11.67 -4.97
N ASP A 93 -0.56 11.04 -5.79
CA ASP A 93 -1.60 10.11 -5.37
C ASP A 93 -1.43 8.72 -6.00
N VAL A 94 -2.01 7.70 -5.37
CA VAL A 94 -1.98 6.31 -5.81
C VAL A 94 -3.12 5.97 -6.77
N LYS A 95 -3.82 6.98 -7.30
CA LYS A 95 -5.06 6.85 -8.08
C LYS A 95 -4.84 6.70 -9.59
N GLY A 96 -3.61 6.47 -10.01
CA GLY A 96 -3.27 6.12 -11.39
C GLY A 96 -3.06 7.31 -12.34
N ASN A 97 -2.92 8.53 -11.81
CA ASN A 97 -2.50 9.71 -12.60
C ASN A 97 -1.01 10.03 -12.42
N ASP A 98 -0.42 9.62 -11.30
CA ASP A 98 1.00 9.82 -11.00
C ASP A 98 1.75 8.50 -11.25
N PHE A 99 2.55 8.46 -12.32
CA PHE A 99 3.09 7.21 -12.84
C PHE A 99 4.25 6.64 -12.04
N GLU A 100 4.89 7.44 -11.19
CA GLU A 100 5.92 6.96 -10.26
C GLU A 100 5.37 6.02 -9.18
N VAL A 101 4.05 5.98 -8.96
CA VAL A 101 3.39 5.09 -7.99
C VAL A 101 1.99 4.65 -8.45
N ILE A 102 1.92 3.44 -9.02
CA ILE A 102 0.67 2.90 -9.61
C ILE A 102 0.26 1.54 -9.01
N PRO A 103 0.03 1.45 -7.69
CA PRO A 103 -0.30 0.19 -7.00
C PRO A 103 -1.63 -0.42 -7.46
N PHE A 104 -2.53 0.39 -8.02
CA PHE A 104 -3.80 -0.01 -8.60
C PHE A 104 -3.78 -0.05 -10.15
N GLY A 105 -2.60 0.13 -10.74
CA GLY A 105 -2.42 0.36 -12.17
C GLY A 105 -2.88 1.75 -12.61
N ALA A 106 -2.99 1.94 -13.92
CA ALA A 106 -3.42 3.18 -14.55
C ALA A 106 -4.16 2.94 -15.88
N GLY A 107 -4.78 4.00 -16.40
CA GLY A 107 -5.47 4.03 -17.70
C GLY A 107 -6.73 3.16 -17.74
N ARG A 108 -7.12 2.72 -18.95
CA ARG A 108 -8.39 1.99 -19.21
C ARG A 108 -8.60 0.70 -18.41
N ARG A 109 -7.54 0.14 -17.80
CA ARG A 109 -7.58 -1.11 -17.03
C ARG A 109 -7.08 -0.90 -15.59
N ILE A 110 -7.26 0.31 -15.07
CA ILE A 110 -7.08 0.60 -13.64
C ILE A 110 -8.02 -0.28 -12.81
N CYS A 111 -7.58 -0.64 -11.60
CA CYS A 111 -8.36 -1.49 -10.70
C CYS A 111 -9.75 -0.91 -10.42
N VAL A 112 -10.80 -1.63 -10.81
CA VAL A 112 -12.19 -1.24 -10.56
C VAL A 112 -12.51 -1.18 -9.06
N GLY A 113 -11.79 -1.95 -8.24
CA GLY A 113 -11.94 -1.98 -6.78
C GLY A 113 -11.11 -0.94 -6.03
N MET A 114 -10.39 -0.05 -6.72
CA MET A 114 -9.44 0.91 -6.10
C MET A 114 -10.10 1.72 -4.97
N SER A 115 -11.24 2.35 -5.23
CA SER A 115 -11.91 3.21 -4.24
C SER A 115 -12.33 2.45 -2.99
N LEU A 116 -12.86 1.22 -3.16
CA LEU A 116 -13.24 0.36 -2.04
C LEU A 116 -12.02 -0.12 -1.28
N GLY A 117 -11.00 -0.64 -1.99
CA GLY A 117 -9.77 -1.15 -1.39
C GLY A 117 -9.06 -0.10 -0.57
N LEU A 118 -8.88 1.11 -1.12
CA LEU A 118 -8.23 2.22 -0.42
C LEU A 118 -8.99 2.60 0.87
N ARG A 119 -10.33 2.71 0.80
CA ARG A 119 -11.15 3.04 1.96
C ARG A 119 -11.13 1.95 3.03
N MET A 120 -11.17 0.68 2.62
CA MET A 120 -11.10 -0.47 3.53
C MET A 120 -9.74 -0.54 4.23
N VAL A 121 -8.63 -0.38 3.50
CA VAL A 121 -7.28 -0.39 4.08
C VAL A 121 -7.11 0.77 5.06
N GLN A 122 -7.58 1.97 4.70
CA GLN A 122 -7.56 3.12 5.60
C GLN A 122 -8.34 2.88 6.89
N LEU A 123 -9.60 2.44 6.77
CA LEU A 123 -10.46 2.21 7.93
C LEU A 123 -9.93 1.09 8.82
N LEU A 124 -9.58 -0.06 8.24
CA LEU A 124 -9.07 -1.20 9.02
C LEU A 124 -7.75 -0.87 9.71
N THR A 125 -6.82 -0.21 9.01
CA THR A 125 -5.53 0.17 9.61
C THR A 125 -5.74 1.19 10.73
N ALA A 126 -6.60 2.19 10.53
CA ALA A 126 -6.98 3.15 11.55
C ALA A 126 -7.55 2.46 12.80
N THR A 127 -8.53 1.57 12.61
CA THR A 127 -9.16 0.82 13.70
C THR A 127 -8.14 -0.04 14.44
N LEU A 128 -7.32 -0.81 13.72
CA LEU A 128 -6.32 -1.69 14.31
C LEU A 128 -5.24 -0.91 15.10
N ALA A 129 -4.77 0.22 14.56
CA ALA A 129 -3.78 1.06 15.22
C ALA A 129 -4.35 1.84 16.42
N HIS A 130 -5.65 2.19 16.37
CA HIS A 130 -6.33 2.86 17.47
C HIS A 130 -6.65 1.90 18.62
N SER A 131 -7.14 0.71 18.29
CA SER A 131 -7.70 -0.23 19.26
C SER A 131 -6.66 -1.08 20.00
N PHE A 132 -5.48 -1.29 19.42
CA PHE A 132 -4.49 -2.24 19.95
C PHE A 132 -3.06 -1.68 19.97
N ASP A 133 -2.33 -2.05 21.01
CA ASP A 133 -0.87 -2.08 21.03
C ASP A 133 -0.43 -3.44 20.49
N TRP A 134 0.63 -3.47 19.69
CA TRP A 134 1.04 -4.67 18.97
C TRP A 134 2.39 -5.17 19.47
N GLU A 135 2.43 -6.42 19.90
CA GLU A 135 3.66 -7.11 20.28
C GLU A 135 3.97 -8.24 19.30
N LEU A 136 5.25 -8.43 18.97
CA LEU A 136 5.67 -9.57 18.17
C LEU A 136 5.62 -10.84 19.02
N GLU A 137 5.17 -11.94 18.41
CA GLU A 137 5.20 -13.24 19.05
C GLU A 137 6.64 -13.59 19.49
N ASN A 138 6.78 -14.17 20.69
CA ASN A 138 8.06 -14.58 21.28
C ASN A 138 9.08 -13.47 21.57
N GLY A 139 8.67 -12.19 21.61
CA GLY A 139 9.58 -11.07 21.91
C GLY A 139 10.65 -10.85 20.83
N LEU A 140 10.40 -11.33 19.60
CA LEU A 140 11.29 -11.12 18.47
C LEU A 140 11.52 -9.63 18.23
N ASN A 141 12.78 -9.24 17.98
CA ASN A 141 13.09 -7.87 17.55
C ASN A 141 12.54 -7.64 16.13
N ALA A 142 11.82 -6.54 15.93
CA ALA A 142 11.26 -6.12 14.64
C ALA A 142 12.31 -6.06 13.51
N GLU A 143 13.57 -5.80 13.83
CA GLU A 143 14.68 -5.78 12.87
C GLU A 143 15.12 -7.17 12.41
N LYS A 144 14.93 -8.20 13.24
CA LYS A 144 15.32 -9.59 12.93
C LYS A 144 14.21 -10.38 12.23
N LYS A 145 13.06 -9.74 11.98
CA LYS A 145 11.93 -10.36 11.32
C LYS A 145 12.22 -10.53 9.83
N ASN A 146 11.94 -11.71 9.28
CA ASN A 146 11.97 -11.94 7.83
C ASN A 146 10.96 -11.01 7.14
N LYS A 147 11.45 -10.17 6.23
CA LYS A 147 10.66 -9.23 5.41
C LYS A 147 10.59 -9.64 3.95
N ASP A 148 11.09 -10.83 3.63
CA ASP A 148 11.14 -11.34 2.27
C ASP A 148 9.73 -11.59 1.75
N GLU A 149 9.57 -11.33 0.47
CA GLU A 149 8.31 -11.44 -0.24
C GLU A 149 8.34 -12.66 -1.15
N GLY A 150 7.26 -13.43 -1.14
CA GLY A 150 7.10 -14.59 -1.99
C GLY A 150 6.75 -14.16 -3.41
N TYR A 151 7.33 -14.87 -4.38
CA TYR A 151 6.98 -14.68 -5.78
C TYR A 151 5.60 -15.28 -6.07
N GLY A 152 4.73 -14.48 -6.70
CA GLY A 152 3.38 -14.89 -7.05
C GLY A 152 2.64 -13.78 -7.78
N LEU A 153 1.37 -14.02 -8.12
CA LEU A 153 0.50 -13.00 -8.70
C LEU A 153 0.30 -11.81 -7.74
N THR A 154 0.21 -12.13 -6.44
CA THR A 154 0.18 -11.11 -5.38
C THR A 154 1.45 -11.17 -4.56
N LEU A 155 1.93 -9.99 -4.15
CA LEU A 155 3.10 -9.85 -3.29
C LEU A 155 2.66 -10.15 -1.86
N GLN A 156 3.12 -11.29 -1.33
CA GLN A 156 2.83 -11.74 0.03
C GLN A 156 4.13 -11.94 0.78
N ARG A 157 4.09 -11.86 2.12
CA ARG A 157 5.26 -12.22 2.93
C ARG A 157 5.53 -13.72 2.80
N ILE A 158 6.79 -14.13 2.68
CA ILE A 158 7.16 -15.56 2.71
C ILE A 158 6.79 -16.15 4.08
N VAL A 159 7.11 -15.41 5.14
CA VAL A 159 6.77 -15.78 6.51
C VAL A 159 5.61 -14.89 6.98
N PRO A 160 4.43 -15.47 7.30
CA PRO A 160 3.31 -14.74 7.87
C PRO A 160 3.74 -13.94 9.11
N LEU A 161 3.13 -12.77 9.30
CA LEU A 161 3.34 -11.99 10.51
C LEU A 161 2.48 -12.58 11.63
N SER A 162 3.12 -12.98 12.73
CA SER A 162 2.44 -13.32 13.97
C SER A 162 2.65 -12.24 15.04
N VAL A 163 1.55 -11.75 15.60
CA VAL A 163 1.50 -10.66 16.59
C VAL A 163 0.47 -10.97 17.67
N HIS A 164 0.73 -10.43 18.86
CA HIS A 164 -0.22 -10.41 19.98
C HIS A 164 -0.82 -9.00 20.09
N PRO A 165 -2.12 -8.83 19.81
CA PRO A 165 -2.80 -7.57 20.04
C PRO A 165 -3.11 -7.39 21.52
N LYS A 166 -2.71 -6.25 22.10
CA LYS A 166 -3.08 -5.82 23.45
C LYS A 166 -4.12 -4.71 23.35
N PRO A 167 -5.35 -4.92 23.84
CA PRO A 167 -6.39 -3.89 23.80
C PRO A 167 -5.93 -2.60 24.50
N ARG A 168 -6.05 -1.47 23.81
CA ARG A 168 -5.80 -0.11 24.35
C ARG A 168 -7.07 0.53 24.90
N LEU A 169 -8.18 0.21 24.27
CA LEU A 169 -9.50 0.74 24.62
C LEU A 169 -10.11 -0.10 25.73
N SER A 170 -11.03 0.50 26.48
CA SER A 170 -11.73 -0.22 27.55
C SER A 170 -12.63 -1.34 26.99
N PRO A 171 -12.85 -2.43 27.73
CA PRO A 171 -13.60 -3.60 27.27
C PRO A 171 -14.99 -3.30 26.70
N HIS A 172 -15.68 -2.26 27.21
CA HIS A 172 -17.03 -1.92 26.76
C HIS A 172 -17.11 -1.48 25.29
N VAL A 173 -16.01 -1.01 24.70
CA VAL A 173 -15.95 -0.64 23.28
C VAL A 173 -15.96 -1.90 22.39
N PHE A 174 -15.43 -3.02 22.90
CA PHE A 174 -15.42 -4.29 22.18
C PHE A 174 -16.70 -5.12 22.41
N SER A 175 -17.50 -4.79 23.42
CA SER A 175 -18.71 -5.56 23.77
C SER A 175 -19.94 -5.25 22.92
N THR A 176 -19.90 -4.22 22.06
CA THR A 176 -21.01 -3.82 21.18
C THR A 176 -21.10 -4.62 19.87
N CYS A 177 -20.25 -5.63 19.68
CA CYS A 177 -20.26 -6.50 18.49
C CYS A 177 -20.71 -7.93 18.80
N PHE A 178 -21.91 -8.14 19.34
CA PHE A 178 -22.68 -9.39 19.20
C PHE A 178 -24.19 -9.10 19.29
#